data_AF-Q9B6D1-F1
#
_entry.id   AF-Q9B6D1-F1
#
_cell.length_a   1.000
_cell.length_b   1.000
_cell.length_c   1.000
_cell.angle_alpha   90.00
_cell.angle_beta   90.00
_cell.angle_gamma   90.00
#
_symmetry.space_group_name_H-M   'P 1'
#
loop_
_entity.id
_entity.type
_entity.pdbx_description
1 polymer ?
#
loop_
_entity_poly.entity_id
_entity_poly.type
_entity_poly.pdbx_seq_one_letter_code
_entity_poly.pdbx_strand_id
1 'polypeptide(L)'
;MYNAISLIIILPCISWLFPLFFGRQLGYVFVTRMTSTLIIITTLITYYYFYQLLGNNNPINLELFNYLNIDYLDINYNFEIDALTITMLLAITTISSMVHIYSIGYMETDPHQVRFFSLLSMFTFWMIILVTGSNYFVLFVGWEFIGVTSYLLISFWVTRLQAMKSALSAVLMNRFGDAFFVLGLCVIAYVFGTLNYSTIFATAYLINTDLLVLIMLALFIAAMAKSAQFGLHNWLTLAMEGWNNRALLKFHYIREYPQLVLIIINGLRLIKLLWSTHLKLVFGIIHNMGQFVGNCTYLLKFTNTNLIKNIGASETTCETLLTNNLTNNIIDDKFKHWLIGFTEGDGSFIVSNRGYCEFKLTQSSIDSQVLYKIKNELGLGHVAVQDKNNSTHHLRIRDKVGNKKIIDIFNGNLHTEAKIKQFKYFLNCYNKAYGINIEYIENNKPVTLNNGWLSGFTDAEGCFNAYISKENLNKKNRSVQIRYILSQKGDKILMDNIANLLGGSVSHLKAYNGYNMTVNLTKLKPIIEYFNEYTLLTKKTISYNIWLKMYYITINKEHITSSTTDGTIDLNKLLALKEELTKANKIK
;
A
#
# COMPACT_ATOMS: atom_id res chain seq x y z
N MET A 1 30.43 30.42 27.17
CA MET A 1 30.30 28.96 27.11
C MET A 1 29.44 28.57 25.91
N TYR A 2 29.96 28.69 24.68
CA TYR A 2 29.22 28.29 23.47
C TYR A 2 30.13 27.40 22.63
N ASN A 3 30.02 26.09 22.81
CA ASN A 3 30.67 25.10 21.95
C ASN A 3 29.58 24.56 21.01
N ALA A 4 29.50 25.09 19.79
CA ALA A 4 28.46 24.75 18.82
C ALA A 4 28.33 23.23 18.59
N ILE A 5 29.46 22.53 18.46
CA ILE A 5 29.51 21.07 18.30
C ILE A 5 28.87 20.32 19.47
N SER A 6 29.14 20.74 20.71
CA SER A 6 28.54 20.12 21.90
C SER A 6 27.03 20.33 21.96
N LEU A 7 26.54 21.51 21.54
CA LEU A 7 25.12 21.82 21.49
C LEU A 7 24.41 20.99 20.41
N ILE A 8 25.01 20.86 19.23
CA ILE A 8 24.47 20.04 18.12
C ILE A 8 24.30 18.58 18.57
N ILE A 9 25.19 18.05 19.41
CA ILE A 9 25.12 16.66 19.90
C ILE A 9 24.17 16.52 21.10
N ILE A 10 24.21 17.44 22.07
CA ILE A 10 23.46 17.29 23.34
C ILE A 10 21.96 17.58 23.19
N LEU A 11 21.55 18.54 22.36
CA LEU A 11 20.14 18.91 22.20
C LEU A 11 19.30 17.73 21.65
N PRO A 12 19.73 17.01 20.59
CA PRO A 12 19.05 15.81 20.12
C PRO A 12 19.05 14.69 21.17
N CYS A 13 20.14 14.55 21.94
CA CYS A 13 20.22 13.57 23.02
C CYS A 13 19.16 13.85 24.11
N ILE A 14 19.02 15.12 24.52
CA ILE A 14 17.97 15.56 25.46
C ILE A 14 16.58 15.29 24.87
N SER A 15 16.37 15.59 23.58
CA SER A 15 15.08 15.34 22.92
C SER A 15 14.73 13.85 22.84
N TRP A 16 15.72 12.96 22.84
CA TRP A 16 15.51 11.52 22.88
C TRP A 16 15.21 10.99 24.29
N LEU A 17 16.11 11.28 25.24
CA LEU A 17 16.08 10.72 26.60
C LEU A 17 14.97 11.32 27.46
N PHE A 18 14.72 12.62 27.35
CA PHE A 18 13.77 13.30 28.22
C PHE A 18 12.32 12.78 28.07
N PRO A 19 11.80 12.54 26.85
CA PRO A 19 10.52 11.88 26.66
C PRO A 19 10.46 10.43 27.18
N LEU A 20 11.58 9.70 27.20
CA LEU A 20 11.59 8.33 27.74
C LEU A 20 11.38 8.31 29.25
N PHE A 21 12.05 9.21 29.98
CA PHE A 21 11.96 9.25 31.44
C PHE A 21 10.72 9.98 31.95
N PHE A 22 10.33 11.08 31.30
CA PHE A 22 9.28 11.99 31.80
C PHE A 22 8.00 12.01 30.95
N GLY A 23 7.93 11.18 29.91
CA GLY A 23 6.81 11.21 28.96
C GLY A 23 5.45 10.89 29.57
N ARG A 24 5.39 10.06 30.63
CA ARG A 24 4.14 9.76 31.35
C ARG A 24 3.65 10.95 32.17
N GLN A 25 4.57 11.74 32.72
CA GLN A 25 4.29 12.87 33.61
C GLN A 25 3.88 14.13 32.82
N LEU A 26 4.51 14.36 31.67
CA LEU A 26 4.36 15.61 30.89
C LEU A 26 3.26 15.54 29.83
N GLY A 27 2.81 14.33 29.47
CA GLY A 27 1.84 14.11 28.40
C GLY A 27 2.41 14.33 27.00
N TYR A 28 1.65 13.91 25.98
CA TYR A 28 2.11 13.94 24.59
C TYR A 28 2.26 15.35 24.03
N VAL A 29 1.37 16.29 24.37
CA VAL A 29 1.39 17.67 23.84
C VAL A 29 2.70 18.39 24.18
N PHE A 30 3.21 18.23 25.41
CA PHE A 30 4.48 18.83 25.81
C PHE A 30 5.66 18.16 25.10
N VAL A 31 5.67 16.82 25.07
CA VAL A 31 6.74 16.04 24.43
C VAL A 31 6.89 16.38 22.95
N THR A 32 5.79 16.47 22.20
CA THR A 32 5.84 16.77 20.76
C THR A 32 6.36 18.19 20.50
N ARG A 33 5.98 19.17 21.31
CA ARG A 33 6.48 20.56 21.22
C ARG A 33 7.93 20.69 21.68
N MET A 34 8.33 20.01 22.74
CA MET A 34 9.69 20.06 23.24
C MET A 34 10.68 19.42 22.25
N THR A 35 10.37 18.23 21.75
CA THR A 35 11.25 17.53 20.78
C THR A 35 11.40 18.33 19.48
N SER A 36 10.29 18.85 18.94
CA SER A 36 10.34 19.69 17.74
C SER A 36 11.13 21.00 17.96
N THR A 37 10.93 21.70 19.08
CA THR A 37 11.68 22.93 19.38
C THR A 37 13.18 22.67 19.56
N LEU A 38 13.58 21.60 20.25
CA LEU A 38 14.99 21.24 20.40
C LEU A 38 15.66 20.96 19.05
N ILE A 39 14.99 20.25 18.14
CA ILE A 39 15.51 19.97 16.80
C ILE A 39 15.52 21.22 15.91
N ILE A 40 14.58 22.15 16.07
CA ILE A 40 14.62 23.45 15.38
C ILE A 40 15.77 24.31 15.91
N ILE A 41 16.07 24.27 17.20
CA ILE A 41 17.23 24.98 17.74
C ILE A 41 18.52 24.37 17.17
N THR A 42 18.62 23.04 17.04
CA THR A 42 19.80 22.41 16.45
C THR A 42 19.97 22.77 14.98
N THR A 43 18.90 22.88 14.18
CA THR A 43 19.00 23.36 12.79
C THR A 43 19.51 24.78 12.70
N LEU A 44 19.02 25.68 13.55
CA LEU A 44 19.50 27.07 13.55
C LEU A 44 20.98 27.15 13.92
N ILE A 45 21.44 26.32 14.87
CA ILE A 45 22.85 26.23 15.25
C ILE A 45 23.69 25.67 14.09
N THR A 46 23.23 24.63 13.36
CA THR A 46 23.96 24.09 12.21
C THR A 46 24.05 25.10 11.06
N TYR A 47 22.99 25.86 10.77
CA TYR A 47 23.03 26.94 9.78
C TYR A 47 24.01 28.06 10.17
N TYR A 48 23.99 28.47 11.44
CA TYR A 48 24.93 29.46 11.94
C TYR A 48 26.38 28.99 11.82
N TYR A 49 26.64 27.73 12.17
CA TYR A 49 27.97 27.15 12.06
C TYR A 49 28.43 27.00 10.60
N PHE A 50 27.52 26.64 9.69
CA PHE A 50 27.81 26.62 8.26
C PHE A 50 28.25 28.00 7.74
N TYR A 51 27.55 29.06 8.16
CA TYR A 51 27.94 30.43 7.82
C TYR A 51 29.33 30.80 8.37
N GLN A 52 29.64 30.41 9.62
CA GLN A 52 30.97 30.63 10.19
C GLN A 52 32.07 29.86 9.44
N LEU A 53 31.80 28.61 9.05
CA LEU A 53 32.77 27.77 8.37
C LEU A 53 33.08 28.27 6.96
N LEU A 54 32.08 28.83 6.25
CA LEU A 54 32.30 29.52 4.97
C LEU A 54 33.23 30.74 5.09
N GLY A 55 33.21 31.42 6.25
CA GLY A 55 34.04 32.61 6.50
C GLY A 55 35.46 32.28 6.98
N ASN A 56 35.60 31.30 7.89
CA ASN A 56 36.88 31.04 8.58
C ASN A 56 37.57 29.72 8.21
N ASN A 57 36.94 28.82 7.44
CA ASN A 57 37.45 27.52 6.96
C ASN A 57 38.16 26.60 7.98
N ASN A 58 38.14 26.94 9.28
CA ASN A 58 38.77 26.16 10.33
C ASN A 58 37.77 25.16 10.89
N PRO A 59 38.05 23.84 10.78
CA PRO A 59 37.22 22.83 11.41
C PRO A 59 37.37 22.89 12.93
N ILE A 60 36.30 22.53 13.63
CA ILE A 60 36.31 22.41 15.09
C ILE A 60 36.36 20.94 15.45
N ASN A 61 37.33 20.62 16.31
CA ASN A 61 37.50 19.29 16.90
C ASN A 61 37.09 19.33 18.37
N LEU A 62 36.40 18.30 18.81
CA LEU A 62 36.00 18.09 20.19
C LEU A 62 36.42 16.67 20.60
N GLU A 63 37.42 16.62 21.47
CA GLU A 63 37.89 15.38 22.10
C GLU A 63 37.19 15.24 23.46
N LEU A 64 36.51 14.11 23.70
CA LEU A 64 35.80 13.88 24.95
C LEU A 64 36.64 13.08 25.95
N PHE A 65 36.79 11.78 25.71
CA PHE A 65 37.51 10.86 26.57
C PHE A 65 37.99 9.66 25.76
N ASN A 66 38.97 8.94 26.31
CA ASN A 66 39.51 7.73 25.72
C ASN A 66 38.58 6.54 26.01
N TYR A 67 38.13 5.85 24.96
CA TYR A 67 37.28 4.67 25.07
C TYR A 67 38.10 3.40 25.36
N LEU A 68 39.20 3.21 24.62
CA LEU A 68 40.02 2.02 24.70
C LEU A 68 41.47 2.36 24.33
N ASN A 69 42.39 2.04 25.25
CA ASN A 69 43.82 2.17 25.05
C ASN A 69 44.50 0.85 25.42
N ILE A 70 44.80 0.03 24.41
CA ILE A 70 45.42 -1.28 24.60
C ILE A 70 46.53 -1.47 23.55
N ASP A 71 47.74 -1.74 24.01
CA ASP A 71 48.93 -1.96 23.19
C ASP A 71 49.18 -0.81 22.20
N TYR A 72 48.95 -1.03 20.90
CA TYR A 72 49.04 0.01 19.87
C TYR A 72 47.70 0.66 19.50
N LEU A 73 46.57 0.10 19.96
CA LEU A 73 45.23 0.55 19.58
C LEU A 73 44.70 1.58 20.58
N ASP A 74 44.74 2.86 20.17
CA ASP A 74 44.14 3.99 20.89
C ASP A 74 42.85 4.47 20.19
N ILE A 75 41.72 4.42 20.89
CA ILE A 75 40.41 4.80 20.38
C ILE A 75 39.80 5.86 21.30
N ASN A 76 39.74 7.10 20.79
CA ASN A 76 39.13 8.23 21.49
C ASN A 76 37.74 8.56 20.93
N TYR A 77 36.83 9.04 21.80
CA TYR A 77 35.59 9.66 21.36
C TYR A 77 35.88 11.10 20.91
N ASN A 78 36.24 11.21 19.63
CA ASN A 78 36.57 12.46 18.98
C ASN A 78 35.53 12.80 17.92
N PHE A 79 35.13 14.07 17.90
CA PHE A 79 34.17 14.62 16.96
C PHE A 79 34.77 15.80 16.21
N GLU A 80 34.57 15.84 14.90
CA GLU A 80 35.11 16.86 14.00
C GLU A 80 34.00 17.38 13.09
N ILE A 81 33.88 18.71 12.98
CA ILE A 81 32.97 19.33 12.01
C ILE A 81 33.78 20.05 10.92
N ASP A 82 34.02 19.32 9.84
CA ASP A 82 34.56 19.79 8.55
C ASP A 82 33.49 20.26 7.56
N ALA A 83 33.93 20.88 6.46
CA ALA A 83 33.08 21.25 5.31
C ALA A 83 32.17 20.11 4.82
N LEU A 84 32.65 18.87 4.82
CA LEU A 84 31.83 17.72 4.48
C LEU A 84 30.73 17.48 5.52
N THR A 85 31.14 17.30 6.77
CA THR A 85 30.23 16.96 7.87
C THR A 85 29.15 18.01 8.04
N ILE A 86 29.45 19.30 7.85
CA ILE A 86 28.45 20.37 7.98
C ILE A 86 27.39 20.31 6.88
N THR A 87 27.75 19.98 5.63
CA THR A 87 26.76 19.80 4.55
C THR A 87 25.80 18.64 4.86
N MET A 88 26.30 17.57 5.46
CA MET A 88 25.46 16.46 5.94
C MET A 88 24.59 16.86 7.11
N LEU A 89 25.15 17.55 8.10
CA LEU A 89 24.41 18.02 9.27
C LEU A 89 23.29 18.95 8.86
N LEU A 90 23.49 19.83 7.86
CA LEU A 90 22.42 20.64 7.29
C LEU A 90 21.29 19.76 6.74
N ALA A 91 21.59 18.77 5.90
CA ALA A 91 20.58 17.87 5.36
C ALA A 91 19.84 17.10 6.47
N ILE A 92 20.57 16.53 7.43
CA ILE A 92 20.00 15.71 8.52
C ILE A 92 19.10 16.56 9.42
N THR A 93 19.61 17.67 9.93
CA THR A 93 18.88 18.50 10.89
C THR A 93 17.66 19.15 10.22
N THR A 94 17.77 19.62 8.98
CA THR A 94 16.65 20.26 8.27
C THR A 94 15.52 19.27 7.99
N ILE A 95 15.82 18.11 7.40
CA ILE A 95 14.82 17.08 7.12
C ILE A 95 14.21 16.59 8.45
N SER A 96 15.04 16.39 9.48
CA SER A 96 14.58 16.03 10.82
C SER A 96 13.58 17.04 11.39
N SER A 97 13.89 18.34 11.33
CA SER A 97 13.00 19.39 11.85
C SER A 97 11.65 19.40 11.13
N MET A 98 11.65 19.26 9.81
CA MET A 98 10.43 19.20 9.00
C MET A 98 9.58 17.98 9.34
N VAL A 99 10.22 16.84 9.62
CA VAL A 99 9.50 15.62 9.97
C VAL A 99 8.94 15.69 11.38
N HIS A 100 9.66 16.26 12.34
CA HIS A 100 9.13 16.49 13.69
C HIS A 100 7.89 17.39 13.66
N ILE A 101 7.89 18.47 12.87
CA ILE A 101 6.71 19.35 12.72
C ILE A 101 5.56 18.58 12.06
N TYR A 102 5.85 17.84 10.99
CA TYR A 102 4.84 17.08 10.27
C TYR A 102 4.22 15.96 11.12
N SER A 103 5.01 15.28 11.95
CA SER A 103 4.52 14.17 12.76
C SER A 103 3.53 14.60 13.85
N ILE A 104 3.48 15.89 14.20
CA ILE A 104 2.49 16.42 15.17
C ILE A 104 1.08 16.22 14.62
N GLY A 105 0.82 16.64 13.38
CA GLY A 105 -0.49 16.45 12.75
C GLY A 105 -0.74 15.03 12.29
N TYR A 106 0.30 14.31 11.85
CA TYR A 106 0.16 12.94 11.36
C TYR A 106 -0.23 11.94 12.47
N MET A 107 0.36 12.07 13.66
CA MET A 107 0.17 11.14 14.78
C MET A 107 -0.87 11.61 15.80
N GLU A 108 -1.64 12.66 15.51
CA GLU A 108 -2.54 13.31 16.48
C GLU A 108 -3.54 12.33 17.11
N THR A 109 -4.03 11.36 16.31
CA THR A 109 -5.01 10.37 16.76
C THR A 109 -4.41 9.14 17.42
N ASP A 110 -3.08 8.96 17.40
CA ASP A 110 -2.43 7.76 17.92
C ASP A 110 -2.13 7.89 19.43
N PRO A 111 -2.30 6.81 20.22
CA PRO A 111 -2.08 6.83 21.67
C PRO A 111 -0.59 6.83 22.08
N HIS A 112 0.31 6.42 21.19
CA HIS A 112 1.74 6.21 21.50
C HIS A 112 2.68 7.30 20.94
N GLN A 113 2.21 8.55 20.88
CA GLN A 113 2.98 9.69 20.34
C GLN A 113 4.31 9.93 21.07
N VAL A 114 4.33 9.85 22.40
CA VAL A 114 5.54 10.08 23.21
C VAL A 114 6.69 9.15 22.78
N ARG A 115 6.40 7.86 22.62
CA ARG A 115 7.38 6.87 22.16
C ARG A 115 7.83 7.15 20.74
N PHE A 116 6.91 7.56 19.86
CA PHE A 116 7.23 7.88 18.48
C PHE A 116 8.23 9.04 18.37
N PHE A 117 7.97 10.16 19.04
CA PHE A 117 8.84 11.33 19.01
C PHE A 117 10.19 11.06 19.66
N SER A 118 10.23 10.27 20.74
CA SER A 118 11.49 9.81 21.32
C SER A 118 12.33 9.01 20.33
N LEU A 119 11.72 8.04 19.61
CA LEU A 119 12.41 7.22 18.61
C LEU A 119 12.88 8.05 17.40
N LEU A 120 12.10 9.06 16.99
CA LEU A 120 12.48 10.00 15.94
C LEU A 120 13.70 10.84 16.36
N SER A 121 13.69 11.36 17.58
CA SER A 121 14.83 12.08 18.15
C SER A 121 16.05 11.17 18.32
N MET A 122 15.86 9.92 18.75
CA MET A 122 16.91 8.90 18.85
C MET A 122 17.60 8.67 17.50
N PHE A 123 16.81 8.53 16.44
CA PHE A 123 17.32 8.38 15.07
C PHE A 123 18.23 9.57 14.72
N THR A 124 17.78 10.78 14.99
CA THR A 124 18.50 12.00 14.61
C THR A 124 19.78 12.21 15.40
N PHE A 125 19.77 11.86 16.69
CA PHE A 125 20.96 11.87 17.52
C PHE A 125 22.04 10.92 16.98
N TRP A 126 21.70 9.66 16.70
CA TRP A 126 22.67 8.70 16.19
C TRP A 126 23.14 9.01 14.76
N MET A 127 22.29 9.63 13.94
CA MET A 127 22.71 10.18 12.65
C MET A 127 23.75 11.31 12.80
N ILE A 128 23.57 12.20 13.78
CA ILE A 128 24.56 13.26 14.07
C ILE A 128 25.87 12.65 14.54
N ILE A 129 25.83 11.71 15.51
CA ILE A 129 27.03 11.00 16.01
C ILE A 129 27.79 10.34 14.86
N LEU A 130 27.09 9.63 13.96
CA LEU A 130 27.67 8.97 12.81
C LEU A 130 28.44 9.94 11.89
N VAL A 131 27.91 11.15 11.71
CA VAL A 131 28.50 12.16 10.80
C VAL A 131 29.66 12.90 11.43
N THR A 132 29.54 13.20 12.72
CA THR A 132 30.53 14.01 13.44
C THR A 132 31.74 13.21 13.89
N GLY A 133 31.71 11.88 13.89
CA GLY A 133 32.83 11.07 14.36
C GLY A 133 34.09 11.28 13.53
N SER A 134 35.25 11.50 14.18
CA SER A 134 36.55 11.64 13.51
C SER A 134 37.27 10.30 13.27
N ASN A 135 36.67 9.19 13.75
CA ASN A 135 37.27 7.87 13.79
C ASN A 135 36.25 6.83 13.28
N TYR A 136 36.73 5.75 12.64
CA TYR A 136 35.85 4.68 12.13
C TYR A 136 35.04 3.99 13.24
N PHE A 137 35.57 3.95 14.47
CA PHE A 137 34.85 3.40 15.63
C PHE A 137 33.58 4.20 15.96
N VAL A 138 33.67 5.53 16.06
CA VAL A 138 32.51 6.39 16.35
C VAL A 138 31.48 6.30 15.22
N LEU A 139 31.95 6.21 13.97
CA LEU A 139 31.09 5.97 12.83
C LEU A 139 30.33 4.64 12.97
N PHE A 140 31.01 3.56 13.36
CA PHE A 140 30.39 2.25 13.58
C PHE A 140 29.36 2.26 14.71
N VAL A 141 29.65 2.96 15.80
CA VAL A 141 28.68 3.13 16.90
C VAL A 141 27.40 3.80 16.38
N GLY A 142 27.52 4.94 15.68
CA GLY A 142 26.36 5.60 15.07
C GLY A 142 25.63 4.70 14.07
N TRP A 143 26.38 4.00 13.22
CA TRP A 143 25.88 3.08 12.19
C TRP A 143 24.96 1.98 12.73
N GLU A 144 25.40 1.38 13.83
CA GLU A 144 24.71 0.32 14.55
C GLU A 144 23.42 0.80 15.19
N PHE A 145 23.50 1.91 15.93
CA PHE A 145 22.33 2.47 16.59
C PHE A 145 21.29 3.02 15.61
N ILE A 146 21.69 3.50 14.43
CA ILE A 146 20.72 3.84 13.38
C ILE A 146 19.99 2.58 12.89
N GLY A 147 20.67 1.44 12.81
CA GLY A 147 20.04 0.14 12.55
C GLY A 147 18.99 -0.21 13.62
N VAL A 148 19.33 -0.07 14.89
CA VAL A 148 18.43 -0.33 16.02
C VAL A 148 17.24 0.62 16.04
N THR A 149 17.45 1.91 15.86
CA THR A 149 16.35 2.89 15.80
C THR A 149 15.43 2.64 14.62
N SER A 150 15.98 2.28 13.46
CA SER A 150 15.17 1.94 12.28
C SER A 150 14.28 0.72 12.53
N TYR A 151 14.79 -0.29 13.23
CA TYR A 151 13.99 -1.44 13.67
C TYR A 151 12.83 -1.01 14.56
N LEU A 152 13.11 -0.23 15.60
CA LEU A 152 12.11 0.21 16.56
C LEU A 152 11.04 1.11 15.91
N LEU A 153 11.42 1.91 14.90
CA LEU A 153 10.49 2.74 14.12
C LEU A 153 9.61 1.91 13.18
N ILE A 154 10.16 0.93 12.45
CA ILE A 154 9.35 0.03 11.59
C ILE A 154 8.41 -0.84 12.45
N SER A 155 8.92 -1.29 13.60
CA SER A 155 8.20 -2.09 14.61
C SER A 155 7.27 -1.26 15.49
N PHE A 156 7.00 0.02 15.16
CA PHE A 156 6.21 0.90 16.02
C PHE A 156 4.81 0.33 16.32
N TRP A 157 4.09 -0.15 15.29
CA TRP A 157 2.82 -0.84 15.48
C TRP A 157 3.01 -2.34 15.73
N VAL A 158 3.42 -2.68 16.95
CA VAL A 158 3.70 -4.05 17.41
C VAL A 158 2.52 -5.01 17.18
N THR A 159 1.28 -4.50 17.16
CA THR A 159 0.07 -5.31 16.92
C THR A 159 -0.01 -5.89 15.50
N ARG A 160 0.69 -5.30 14.52
CA ARG A 160 0.68 -5.75 13.13
C ARG A 160 1.83 -6.72 12.87
N LEU A 161 1.49 -8.00 12.71
CA LEU A 161 2.47 -9.07 12.47
C LEU A 161 3.32 -8.82 11.20
N GLN A 162 2.76 -8.20 10.16
CA GLN A 162 3.52 -7.84 8.96
C GLN A 162 4.59 -6.78 9.23
N ALA A 163 4.30 -5.79 10.08
CA ALA A 163 5.27 -4.77 10.48
C ALA A 163 6.44 -5.40 11.25
N MET A 164 6.15 -6.32 12.16
CA MET A 164 7.19 -7.09 12.89
C MET A 164 8.08 -7.91 11.96
N LYS A 165 7.49 -8.61 10.97
CA LYS A 165 8.25 -9.36 9.96
C LYS A 165 9.14 -8.46 9.12
N SER A 166 8.62 -7.30 8.70
CA SER A 166 9.38 -6.31 7.93
C SER A 166 10.52 -5.67 8.73
N ALA A 167 10.30 -5.40 10.03
CA ALA A 167 11.34 -4.88 10.91
C ALA A 167 12.46 -5.92 11.09
N LEU A 168 12.10 -7.20 11.28
CA LEU A 168 13.07 -8.28 11.41
C LEU A 168 13.91 -8.46 10.14
N SER A 169 13.28 -8.44 8.96
CA SER A 169 14.02 -8.55 7.69
C SER A 169 14.97 -7.37 7.47
N ALA A 170 14.56 -6.16 7.85
CA ALA A 170 15.41 -4.96 7.83
C ALA A 170 16.63 -5.07 8.74
N VAL A 171 16.47 -5.56 9.96
CA VAL A 171 17.61 -5.74 10.88
C VAL A 171 18.54 -6.82 10.36
N LEU A 172 18.02 -7.99 9.98
CA LEU A 172 18.88 -9.10 9.56
C LEU A 172 19.71 -8.73 8.32
N MET A 173 19.12 -8.05 7.35
CA MET A 173 19.84 -7.62 6.15
C MET A 173 20.89 -6.54 6.46
N ASN A 174 20.57 -5.60 7.34
CA ASN A 174 21.54 -4.59 7.77
C ASN A 174 22.68 -5.21 8.59
N ARG A 175 22.38 -6.16 9.48
CA ARG A 175 23.36 -6.90 10.28
C ARG A 175 24.34 -7.69 9.44
N PHE A 176 23.86 -8.24 8.31
CA PHE A 176 24.72 -8.89 7.34
C PHE A 176 25.77 -7.91 6.79
N GLY A 177 25.38 -6.68 6.43
CA GLY A 177 26.32 -5.63 6.03
C GLY A 177 27.23 -5.19 7.18
N ASP A 178 26.70 -5.06 8.40
CA ASP A 178 27.44 -4.65 9.58
C ASP A 178 28.58 -5.65 9.91
N ALA A 179 28.41 -6.94 9.62
CA ALA A 179 29.47 -7.94 9.75
C ALA A 179 30.68 -7.66 8.82
N PHE A 180 30.42 -7.22 7.58
CA PHE A 180 31.49 -6.79 6.67
C PHE A 180 32.12 -5.47 7.11
N PHE A 181 31.35 -4.57 7.74
CA PHE A 181 31.91 -3.36 8.34
C PHE A 181 32.91 -3.72 9.45
N VAL A 182 32.55 -4.64 10.35
CA VAL A 182 33.44 -5.12 11.42
C VAL A 182 34.69 -5.79 10.85
N LEU A 183 34.55 -6.59 9.79
CA LEU A 183 35.71 -7.15 9.09
C LEU A 183 36.63 -6.03 8.58
N GLY A 184 36.07 -4.99 7.95
CA GLY A 184 36.81 -3.81 7.51
C GLY A 184 37.54 -3.11 8.66
N LEU A 185 36.89 -2.90 9.80
CA LEU A 185 37.49 -2.32 11.01
C LEU A 185 38.66 -3.16 11.53
N CYS A 186 38.51 -4.48 11.61
CA CYS A 186 39.57 -5.37 12.08
C CYS A 186 40.81 -5.30 11.16
N VAL A 187 40.60 -5.29 9.84
CA VAL A 187 41.71 -5.18 8.88
C VAL A 187 42.36 -3.79 8.94
N ILE A 188 41.59 -2.72 9.10
CA ILE A 188 42.14 -1.36 9.30
C ILE A 188 42.98 -1.31 10.58
N ALA A 189 42.45 -1.80 11.71
CA ALA A 189 43.17 -1.82 12.97
C ALA A 189 44.46 -2.64 12.88
N TYR A 190 44.46 -3.76 12.16
CA TYR A 190 45.64 -4.59 11.95
C TYR A 190 46.71 -3.92 11.06
N VAL A 191 46.29 -3.26 9.97
CA VAL A 191 47.22 -2.68 8.99
C VAL A 191 47.75 -1.32 9.43
N PHE A 192 46.89 -0.46 9.97
CA PHE A 192 47.22 0.93 10.32
C PHE A 192 47.58 1.10 11.79
N GLY A 193 47.19 0.17 12.66
CA GLY A 193 47.36 0.30 14.12
C GLY A 193 46.45 1.34 14.77
N THR A 194 45.55 1.98 14.02
CA THR A 194 44.68 3.06 14.48
C THR A 194 43.41 3.13 13.64
N LEU A 195 42.34 3.69 14.21
CA LEU A 195 41.04 3.90 13.56
C LEU A 195 40.75 5.38 13.24
N ASN A 196 41.73 6.28 13.46
CA ASN A 196 41.58 7.71 13.25
C ASN A 196 41.71 8.07 11.76
N TYR A 197 40.88 8.98 11.27
CA TYR A 197 40.90 9.35 9.85
C TYR A 197 42.20 10.02 9.41
N SER A 198 42.75 10.91 10.23
CA SER A 198 43.96 11.68 9.90
C SER A 198 45.17 10.79 9.59
N THR A 199 45.41 9.77 10.42
CA THR A 199 46.53 8.83 10.28
C THR A 199 46.33 7.84 9.13
N ILE A 200 45.11 7.33 8.96
CA ILE A 200 44.77 6.41 7.87
C ILE A 200 44.94 7.11 6.53
N PHE A 201 44.40 8.33 6.39
CA PHE A 201 44.53 9.09 5.13
C PHE A 201 45.96 9.53 4.86
N ALA A 202 46.76 9.82 5.88
CA ALA A 202 48.17 10.15 5.70
C ALA A 202 49.02 8.95 5.26
N THR A 203 48.69 7.72 5.67
CA THR A 203 49.52 6.54 5.40
C THR A 203 48.97 5.60 4.31
N ALA A 204 47.73 5.81 3.87
CA ALA A 204 47.04 4.95 2.89
C ALA A 204 47.82 4.74 1.58
N TYR A 205 48.58 5.74 1.11
CA TYR A 205 49.33 5.65 -0.15
C TYR A 205 50.55 4.72 -0.08
N LEU A 206 51.00 4.34 1.13
CA LEU A 206 52.19 3.52 1.37
C LEU A 206 51.88 2.01 1.48
N ILE A 207 50.61 1.66 1.60
CA ILE A 207 50.18 0.29 1.94
C ILE A 207 49.94 -0.54 0.69
N ASN A 208 50.12 -1.86 0.83
CA ASN A 208 49.83 -2.82 -0.24
C ASN A 208 48.39 -2.67 -0.76
N THR A 209 48.26 -2.61 -2.08
CA THR A 209 46.99 -2.44 -2.79
C THR A 209 45.99 -3.54 -2.47
N ASP A 210 46.43 -4.79 -2.27
CA ASP A 210 45.52 -5.92 -2.05
C ASP A 210 44.77 -5.83 -0.73
N LEU A 211 45.48 -5.43 0.34
CA LEU A 211 44.89 -5.19 1.66
C LEU A 211 43.91 -4.00 1.62
N LEU A 212 44.27 -2.95 0.88
CA LEU A 212 43.40 -1.80 0.69
C LEU A 212 42.13 -2.16 -0.08
N VAL A 213 42.23 -3.01 -1.11
CA VAL A 213 41.07 -3.54 -1.85
C VAL A 213 40.16 -4.34 -0.94
N LEU A 214 40.72 -5.19 -0.06
CA LEU A 214 39.92 -5.95 0.91
C LEU A 214 39.15 -5.02 1.87
N ILE A 215 39.82 -4.01 2.44
CA ILE A 215 39.19 -3.02 3.32
C ILE A 215 38.05 -2.31 2.57
N MET A 216 38.33 -1.83 1.35
CA MET A 216 37.36 -1.09 0.56
C MET A 216 36.15 -1.94 0.16
N LEU A 217 36.37 -3.20 -0.22
CA LEU A 217 35.30 -4.13 -0.58
C LEU A 217 34.42 -4.45 0.64
N ALA A 218 35.03 -4.66 1.81
CA ALA A 218 34.30 -4.90 3.04
C ALA A 218 33.43 -3.69 3.45
N LEU A 219 33.99 -2.48 3.45
CA LEU A 219 33.25 -1.24 3.71
C LEU A 219 32.18 -0.97 2.64
N PHE A 220 32.44 -1.35 1.39
CA PHE A 220 31.48 -1.21 0.30
C PHE A 220 30.27 -2.15 0.45
N ILE A 221 30.48 -3.42 0.84
CA ILE A 221 29.37 -4.34 1.10
C ILE A 221 28.51 -3.85 2.27
N ALA A 222 29.13 -3.32 3.32
CA ALA A 222 28.41 -2.68 4.41
C ALA A 222 27.55 -1.51 3.90
N ALA A 223 28.11 -0.67 3.03
CA ALA A 223 27.41 0.44 2.40
C ALA A 223 26.21 -0.03 1.57
N MET A 224 26.42 -1.07 0.77
CA MET A 224 25.46 -1.68 -0.12
C MET A 224 24.23 -2.20 0.64
N ALA A 225 24.43 -2.76 1.84
CA ALA A 225 23.36 -3.22 2.72
C ALA A 225 22.44 -2.08 3.20
N LYS A 226 23.03 -1.02 3.81
CA LYS A 226 22.25 0.12 4.35
C LYS A 226 21.59 0.97 3.27
N SER A 227 22.20 1.04 2.09
CA SER A 227 21.66 1.79 0.93
C SER A 227 20.64 1.00 0.10
N ALA A 228 20.31 -0.22 0.50
CA ALA A 228 19.34 -1.09 -0.19
C ALA A 228 19.68 -1.29 -1.69
N GLN A 229 20.96 -1.48 -2.00
CA GLN A 229 21.40 -1.77 -3.37
C GLN A 229 21.03 -3.21 -3.81
N PHE A 230 21.12 -3.48 -5.11
CA PHE A 230 20.66 -4.73 -5.73
C PHE A 230 21.30 -5.97 -5.07
N GLY A 231 20.52 -7.01 -4.79
CA GLY A 231 20.95 -8.16 -3.97
C GLY A 231 20.68 -7.98 -2.47
N LEU A 232 20.77 -6.76 -1.94
CA LEU A 232 20.45 -6.41 -0.55
C LEU A 232 19.25 -5.44 -0.43
N HIS A 233 18.44 -5.27 -1.47
CA HIS A 233 17.34 -4.31 -1.53
C HIS A 233 16.00 -4.76 -0.90
N ASN A 234 15.81 -6.07 -0.68
CA ASN A 234 14.50 -6.66 -0.31
C ASN A 234 13.89 -6.09 0.97
N TRP A 235 14.72 -5.65 1.92
CA TRP A 235 14.21 -5.10 3.17
C TRP A 235 13.55 -3.74 2.99
N LEU A 236 13.92 -2.97 1.95
CA LEU A 236 13.35 -1.66 1.71
C LEU A 236 11.90 -1.75 1.26
N THR A 237 11.59 -2.66 0.34
CA THR A 237 10.21 -2.87 -0.13
C THR A 237 9.31 -3.41 0.99
N LEU A 238 9.83 -4.31 1.83
CA LEU A 238 9.10 -4.84 2.98
C LEU A 238 8.89 -3.78 4.08
N ALA A 239 9.87 -2.90 4.31
CA ALA A 239 9.74 -1.82 5.30
C ALA A 239 8.58 -0.86 4.99
N MET A 240 8.17 -0.75 3.72
CA MET A 240 7.02 0.05 3.28
C MET A 240 5.68 -0.56 3.74
N GLU A 241 5.59 -1.88 3.87
CA GLU A 241 4.36 -2.55 4.32
C GLU A 241 4.07 -2.31 5.81
N GLY A 242 5.07 -1.89 6.60
CA GLY A 242 4.91 -1.62 8.03
C GLY A 242 4.03 -0.39 8.35
N TRP A 243 3.92 0.56 7.43
CA TRP A 243 3.21 1.83 7.64
C TRP A 243 1.87 1.89 6.90
N ASN A 244 0.88 2.61 7.44
CA ASN A 244 -0.31 2.97 6.65
C ASN A 244 0.08 3.96 5.54
N ASN A 245 -0.53 3.85 4.35
CA ASN A 245 -0.18 4.58 3.09
C ASN A 245 0.12 6.09 3.23
N ARG A 246 -0.30 6.76 4.30
CA ARG A 246 -0.07 8.20 4.55
C ARG A 246 1.25 8.54 5.28
N ALA A 247 1.92 7.60 5.95
CA ALA A 247 3.25 7.80 6.54
C ALA A 247 4.39 7.62 5.52
N LEU A 248 4.03 7.10 4.36
CA LEU A 248 4.86 6.49 3.32
C LEU A 248 5.85 7.46 2.64
N LEU A 249 5.56 8.76 2.65
CA LEU A 249 6.30 9.73 1.83
C LEU A 249 7.50 10.40 2.51
N LYS A 250 7.60 10.39 3.85
CA LYS A 250 8.48 11.35 4.55
C LYS A 250 9.61 10.75 5.39
N PHE A 251 9.52 9.50 5.83
CA PHE A 251 10.66 8.80 6.48
C PHE A 251 11.71 8.28 5.50
N HIS A 252 11.34 8.04 4.25
CA HIS A 252 12.25 7.59 3.19
C HIS A 252 13.39 8.60 2.95
N TYR A 253 13.07 9.90 2.91
CA TYR A 253 14.07 10.96 2.75
C TYR A 253 15.01 11.13 3.97
N ILE A 254 14.54 10.85 5.18
CA ILE A 254 15.34 10.94 6.41
C ILE A 254 16.38 9.81 6.50
N ARG A 255 16.03 8.60 6.04
CA ARG A 255 16.84 7.40 6.25
C ARG A 255 17.91 7.19 5.19
N GLU A 256 17.58 7.40 3.92
CA GLU A 256 18.47 7.02 2.82
C GLU A 256 19.46 8.12 2.43
N TYR A 257 19.02 9.38 2.31
CA TYR A 257 19.89 10.44 1.81
C TYR A 257 21.14 10.72 2.66
N PRO A 258 21.08 10.79 4.01
CA PRO A 258 22.29 11.07 4.76
C PRO A 258 23.23 9.86 4.93
N GLN A 259 22.73 8.62 4.90
CA GLN A 259 23.60 7.42 4.95
C GLN A 259 24.29 7.17 3.61
N LEU A 260 23.56 7.25 2.51
CA LEU A 260 24.07 7.03 1.16
C LEU A 260 25.10 8.11 0.78
N VAL A 261 24.85 9.37 1.16
CA VAL A 261 25.78 10.47 0.92
C VAL A 261 26.98 10.36 1.87
N LEU A 262 26.83 9.92 3.13
CA LEU A 262 27.98 9.79 4.04
C LEU A 262 28.92 8.64 3.71
N ILE A 263 28.41 7.53 3.17
CA ILE A 263 29.29 6.43 2.74
C ILE A 263 29.94 6.74 1.40
N ILE A 264 29.19 7.35 0.47
CA ILE A 264 29.77 7.84 -0.78
C ILE A 264 30.85 8.89 -0.47
N ILE A 265 30.70 9.72 0.58
CA ILE A 265 31.67 10.78 0.86
C ILE A 265 32.80 10.39 1.83
N ASN A 266 32.61 9.49 2.81
CA ASN A 266 33.74 8.87 3.50
C ASN A 266 34.48 7.88 2.59
N GLY A 267 33.77 7.25 1.66
CA GLY A 267 34.32 6.66 0.45
C GLY A 267 35.09 7.69 -0.37
N LEU A 268 34.54 8.88 -0.65
CA LEU A 268 35.23 9.96 -1.38
C LEU A 268 36.50 10.45 -0.66
N ARG A 269 36.55 10.44 0.68
CA ARG A 269 37.75 10.76 1.46
C ARG A 269 38.86 9.73 1.26
N LEU A 270 38.54 8.43 1.16
CA LEU A 270 39.50 7.39 0.75
C LEU A 270 39.82 7.44 -0.75
N ILE A 271 38.84 7.78 -1.59
CA ILE A 271 38.93 7.89 -3.05
C ILE A 271 39.83 9.05 -3.49
N LYS A 272 39.83 10.18 -2.76
CA LYS A 272 40.69 11.34 -3.05
C LYS A 272 42.18 11.01 -2.98
N LEU A 273 42.54 9.91 -2.31
CA LEU A 273 43.91 9.44 -2.10
C LEU A 273 44.42 8.43 -3.14
N LEU A 274 43.56 7.91 -4.04
CA LEU A 274 43.84 6.66 -4.74
C LEU A 274 43.78 6.76 -6.26
N TRP A 275 44.67 7.57 -6.83
CA TRP A 275 44.89 7.60 -8.29
C TRP A 275 45.86 6.48 -8.74
N SER A 276 45.56 5.22 -8.40
CA SER A 276 46.34 4.04 -8.85
C SER A 276 45.51 3.09 -9.73
N THR A 277 46.18 2.44 -10.68
CA THR A 277 45.61 1.72 -11.83
C THR A 277 44.79 0.48 -11.49
N HIS A 278 45.12 -0.25 -10.40
CA HIS A 278 44.39 -1.45 -9.98
C HIS A 278 43.04 -1.16 -9.27
N LEU A 279 42.86 0.05 -8.74
CA LEU A 279 41.61 0.50 -8.10
C LEU A 279 40.53 0.98 -9.08
N LYS A 280 40.85 1.12 -10.38
CA LYS A 280 39.86 1.30 -11.44
C LYS A 280 38.87 0.14 -11.50
N LEU A 281 39.25 -1.05 -11.04
CA LEU A 281 38.40 -2.23 -11.02
C LEU A 281 37.32 -2.12 -9.93
N VAL A 282 37.67 -1.65 -8.73
CA VAL A 282 36.69 -1.36 -7.65
C VAL A 282 35.76 -0.22 -8.08
N PHE A 283 36.30 0.84 -8.69
CA PHE A 283 35.49 1.90 -9.28
C PHE A 283 34.57 1.40 -10.39
N GLY A 284 35.07 0.52 -11.27
CA GLY A 284 34.29 -0.13 -12.31
C GLY A 284 33.18 -0.99 -11.72
N ILE A 285 33.43 -1.72 -10.64
CA ILE A 285 32.41 -2.49 -9.92
C ILE A 285 31.36 -1.55 -9.31
N ILE A 286 31.76 -0.48 -8.62
CA ILE A 286 30.84 0.50 -8.02
C ILE A 286 29.99 1.17 -9.10
N HIS A 287 30.62 1.61 -10.19
CA HIS A 287 29.95 2.28 -11.30
C HIS A 287 29.00 1.33 -12.04
N ASN A 288 29.45 0.12 -12.38
CA ASN A 288 28.63 -0.88 -13.07
C ASN A 288 27.48 -1.36 -12.19
N MET A 289 27.71 -1.58 -10.89
CA MET A 289 26.63 -1.91 -9.95
C MET A 289 25.66 -0.74 -9.79
N GLY A 290 26.15 0.49 -9.67
CA GLY A 290 25.29 1.69 -9.60
C GLY A 290 24.41 1.84 -10.84
N GLN A 291 24.99 1.69 -12.04
CA GLN A 291 24.25 1.71 -13.31
C GLN A 291 23.28 0.54 -13.44
N PHE A 292 23.70 -0.67 -13.04
CA PHE A 292 22.86 -1.86 -13.05
C PHE A 292 21.66 -1.72 -12.11
N VAL A 293 21.89 -1.23 -10.89
CA VAL A 293 20.82 -0.89 -9.93
C VAL A 293 19.88 0.16 -10.53
N GLY A 294 20.42 1.23 -11.12
CA GLY A 294 19.62 2.26 -11.80
C GLY A 294 18.74 1.69 -12.92
N ASN A 295 19.32 0.85 -13.77
CA ASN A 295 18.59 0.21 -14.88
C ASN A 295 17.57 -0.81 -14.40
N CYS A 296 17.89 -1.62 -13.39
CA CYS A 296 16.98 -2.61 -12.82
C CYS A 296 15.85 -1.97 -12.03
N THR A 297 16.11 -0.90 -11.27
CA THR A 297 15.06 -0.14 -10.58
C THR A 297 14.15 0.57 -11.58
N TYR A 298 14.72 1.14 -12.66
CA TYR A 298 13.95 1.68 -13.76
C TYR A 298 13.10 0.62 -14.48
N LEU A 299 13.67 -0.54 -14.78
CA LEU A 299 12.97 -1.68 -15.39
C LEU A 299 11.88 -2.25 -14.48
N LEU A 300 12.15 -2.43 -13.18
CA LEU A 300 11.16 -2.86 -12.19
C LEU A 300 10.03 -1.84 -12.04
N LYS A 301 10.34 -0.54 -12.14
CA LYS A 301 9.33 0.54 -12.14
C LYS A 301 8.50 0.54 -13.43
N PHE A 302 9.10 0.16 -14.56
CA PHE A 302 8.45 0.05 -15.87
C PHE A 302 7.57 -1.20 -15.99
N THR A 303 8.04 -2.37 -15.56
CA THR A 303 7.29 -3.63 -15.60
C THR A 303 6.19 -3.67 -14.55
N ASN A 304 6.40 -3.08 -13.38
CA ASN A 304 5.35 -2.95 -12.37
C ASN A 304 4.37 -1.81 -12.67
N THR A 305 4.31 -1.20 -13.86
CA THR A 305 3.27 -0.20 -14.17
C THR A 305 1.84 -0.75 -14.03
N ASN A 306 1.64 -2.07 -14.12
CA ASN A 306 0.36 -2.72 -13.83
C ASN A 306 0.20 -3.18 -12.35
N LEU A 307 1.28 -3.21 -11.56
CA LEU A 307 1.31 -3.69 -10.15
C LEU A 307 1.57 -2.56 -9.11
N ILE A 308 2.18 -1.45 -9.52
CA ILE A 308 2.38 -0.19 -8.77
C ILE A 308 1.05 0.51 -8.51
N LYS A 309 -0.06 0.06 -9.15
CA LYS A 309 -1.42 0.39 -8.71
C LYS A 309 -1.64 0.15 -7.21
N ASN A 310 -0.84 -0.69 -6.55
CA ASN A 310 -0.97 -0.99 -5.11
C ASN A 310 0.30 -0.89 -4.26
N ILE A 311 1.49 -0.57 -4.81
CA ILE A 311 2.73 -0.54 -4.02
C ILE A 311 3.55 0.72 -4.33
N GLY A 312 3.42 1.71 -3.44
CA GLY A 312 4.57 2.48 -2.96
C GLY A 312 5.28 3.46 -3.89
N ALA A 313 4.58 4.25 -4.71
CA ALA A 313 5.21 5.39 -5.40
C ALA A 313 4.37 6.69 -5.29
N SER A 314 4.95 7.68 -4.61
CA SER A 314 4.71 9.13 -4.64
C SER A 314 3.36 9.64 -5.20
N GLU A 315 2.40 9.88 -4.30
CA GLU A 315 1.11 10.51 -4.63
C GLU A 315 1.24 11.95 -5.16
N THR A 316 2.34 12.69 -4.96
CA THR A 316 2.46 14.09 -5.45
C THR A 316 2.90 14.21 -6.92
N THR A 317 3.69 13.26 -7.44
CA THR A 317 3.94 13.17 -8.89
C THR A 317 2.83 12.41 -9.60
N CYS A 318 2.16 11.49 -8.90
CA CYS A 318 0.96 10.85 -9.41
C CYS A 318 -0.22 11.81 -9.47
N GLU A 319 -0.41 12.77 -8.55
CA GLU A 319 -1.52 13.74 -8.68
C GLU A 319 -1.33 14.68 -9.87
N THR A 320 -0.10 15.11 -10.18
CA THR A 320 0.18 15.97 -11.34
C THR A 320 0.19 15.21 -12.68
N LEU A 321 0.61 13.93 -12.69
CA LEU A 321 0.46 13.04 -13.84
C LEU A 321 -0.96 12.51 -14.00
N LEU A 322 -1.72 12.31 -12.92
CA LEU A 322 -3.14 11.97 -12.95
C LEU A 322 -3.95 13.17 -13.43
N THR A 323 -3.69 14.40 -13.02
CA THR A 323 -4.41 15.56 -13.60
C THR A 323 -4.19 15.68 -15.11
N ASN A 324 -3.02 15.26 -15.61
CA ASN A 324 -2.72 15.30 -17.04
C ASN A 324 -3.16 14.03 -17.81
N ASN A 325 -3.26 12.86 -17.16
CA ASN A 325 -3.73 11.60 -17.78
C ASN A 325 -5.20 11.26 -17.50
N LEU A 326 -5.89 11.96 -16.58
CA LEU A 326 -7.32 11.78 -16.27
C LEU A 326 -8.24 12.19 -17.42
N THR A 327 -7.68 12.75 -18.49
CA THR A 327 -8.39 13.03 -19.74
C THR A 327 -8.65 11.75 -20.55
N ASN A 328 -7.92 10.65 -20.34
CA ASN A 328 -8.05 9.41 -21.12
C ASN A 328 -8.01 8.13 -20.26
N ASN A 329 -8.93 7.95 -19.31
CA ASN A 329 -9.18 6.61 -18.74
C ASN A 329 -10.18 5.86 -19.64
N ILE A 330 -9.66 4.96 -20.48
CA ILE A 330 -10.48 3.93 -21.13
C ILE A 330 -10.86 2.93 -20.03
N ILE A 331 -12.10 3.00 -19.54
CA ILE A 331 -12.66 1.99 -18.64
C ILE A 331 -12.75 0.68 -19.45
N ASP A 332 -12.31 -0.43 -18.87
CA ASP A 332 -12.45 -1.75 -19.49
C ASP A 332 -13.93 -2.00 -19.83
N ASP A 333 -14.22 -2.31 -21.10
CA ASP A 333 -15.59 -2.47 -21.60
C ASP A 333 -16.35 -3.57 -20.83
N LYS A 334 -15.65 -4.62 -20.38
CA LYS A 334 -16.24 -5.67 -19.54
C LYS A 334 -16.74 -5.11 -18.21
N PHE A 335 -15.91 -4.31 -17.54
CA PHE A 335 -16.27 -3.66 -16.28
C PHE A 335 -17.35 -2.60 -16.47
N LYS A 336 -17.30 -1.83 -17.56
CA LYS A 336 -18.32 -0.83 -17.91
C LYS A 336 -19.71 -1.47 -18.00
N HIS A 337 -19.85 -2.55 -18.76
CA HIS A 337 -21.13 -3.24 -18.91
C HIS A 337 -21.58 -3.92 -17.61
N TRP A 338 -20.65 -4.52 -16.85
CA TRP A 338 -20.95 -5.07 -15.53
C TRP A 338 -21.46 -3.99 -14.57
N LEU A 339 -20.81 -2.82 -14.52
CA LEU A 339 -21.24 -1.70 -13.68
C LEU A 339 -22.65 -1.25 -14.06
N ILE A 340 -22.95 -1.15 -15.36
CA ILE A 340 -24.30 -0.81 -15.84
C ILE A 340 -25.34 -1.79 -15.30
N GLY A 341 -25.15 -3.09 -15.50
CA GLY A 341 -26.06 -4.11 -14.97
C GLY A 341 -26.21 -4.07 -13.45
N PHE A 342 -25.09 -3.88 -12.74
CA PHE A 342 -25.09 -3.80 -11.27
C PHE A 342 -25.88 -2.58 -10.75
N THR A 343 -25.70 -1.41 -11.38
CA THR A 343 -26.45 -0.21 -11.02
C THR A 343 -27.94 -0.28 -11.35
N GLU A 344 -28.31 -1.07 -12.36
CA GLU A 344 -29.71 -1.24 -12.73
C GLU A 344 -30.50 -2.03 -11.68
N GLY A 345 -29.85 -2.93 -10.94
CA GLY A 345 -30.44 -3.50 -9.73
C GLY A 345 -30.33 -2.55 -8.53
N ASP A 346 -29.12 -2.41 -7.98
CA ASP A 346 -28.89 -1.82 -6.65
C ASP A 346 -28.51 -0.32 -6.65
N GLY A 347 -28.30 0.29 -7.82
CA GLY A 347 -27.90 1.70 -7.94
C GLY A 347 -29.03 2.69 -7.72
N SER A 348 -28.70 3.94 -7.38
CA SER A 348 -29.69 5.01 -7.24
C SER A 348 -29.15 6.34 -7.77
N PHE A 349 -29.93 6.97 -8.65
CA PHE A 349 -29.71 8.35 -9.08
C PHE A 349 -30.59 9.25 -8.24
N ILE A 350 -29.99 9.98 -7.31
CA ILE A 350 -30.70 10.79 -6.31
C ILE A 350 -30.61 12.25 -6.72
N VAL A 351 -31.75 12.94 -6.68
CA VAL A 351 -31.83 14.39 -6.81
C VAL A 351 -32.39 14.92 -5.50
N SER A 352 -31.61 15.75 -4.82
CA SER A 352 -32.03 16.37 -3.56
C SER A 352 -32.99 17.54 -3.81
N ASN A 353 -33.91 17.77 -2.88
CA ASN A 353 -34.75 18.97 -2.86
C ASN A 353 -33.93 20.27 -2.83
N ARG A 354 -32.66 20.20 -2.38
CA ARG A 354 -31.71 21.33 -2.37
C ARG A 354 -31.03 21.57 -3.73
N GLY A 355 -31.37 20.81 -4.77
CA GLY A 355 -30.91 21.04 -6.14
C GLY A 355 -29.56 20.42 -6.50
N TYR A 356 -28.98 19.56 -5.67
CA TYR A 356 -27.79 18.77 -6.03
C TYR A 356 -28.17 17.34 -6.43
N CYS A 357 -27.43 16.80 -7.40
CA CYS A 357 -27.61 15.45 -7.92
C CYS A 357 -26.47 14.57 -7.41
N GLU A 358 -26.80 13.35 -7.00
CA GLU A 358 -25.88 12.39 -6.37
C GLU A 358 -26.12 11.00 -6.94
N PHE A 359 -25.07 10.36 -7.44
CA PHE A 359 -25.10 8.94 -7.74
C PHE A 359 -24.68 8.14 -6.51
N LYS A 360 -25.51 7.16 -6.11
CA LYS A 360 -25.30 6.40 -4.90
C LYS A 360 -25.52 4.91 -5.13
N LEU A 361 -24.55 4.11 -4.68
CA LEU A 361 -24.65 2.65 -4.55
C LEU A 361 -24.62 2.28 -3.08
N THR A 362 -25.46 1.33 -2.67
CA THR A 362 -25.54 0.85 -1.29
C THR A 362 -25.39 -0.64 -1.24
N GLN A 363 -24.50 -1.14 -0.38
CA GLN A 363 -24.26 -2.56 -0.20
C GLN A 363 -24.08 -2.88 1.29
N SER A 364 -24.34 -4.14 1.69
CA SER A 364 -24.04 -4.57 3.06
C SER A 364 -22.52 -4.56 3.33
N SER A 365 -22.15 -4.42 4.60
CA SER A 365 -20.75 -4.32 5.04
C SER A 365 -19.91 -5.53 4.62
N ILE A 366 -20.54 -6.69 4.48
CA ILE A 366 -19.89 -7.94 4.09
C ILE A 366 -19.38 -7.86 2.64
N ASP A 367 -20.17 -7.22 1.76
CA ASP A 367 -19.84 -6.98 0.35
C ASP A 367 -19.25 -5.58 0.12
N SER A 368 -18.83 -4.86 1.17
CA SER A 368 -18.28 -3.50 1.06
C SER A 368 -17.06 -3.42 0.14
N GLN A 369 -16.32 -4.54 -0.02
CA GLN A 369 -15.19 -4.69 -0.94
C GLN A 369 -15.55 -4.33 -2.38
N VAL A 370 -16.77 -4.62 -2.83
CA VAL A 370 -17.26 -4.31 -4.18
C VAL A 370 -17.33 -2.80 -4.39
N LEU A 371 -17.78 -2.04 -3.38
CA LEU A 371 -17.84 -0.58 -3.45
C LEU A 371 -16.45 0.05 -3.55
N TYR A 372 -15.47 -0.49 -2.82
CA TYR A 372 -14.07 -0.06 -2.95
C TYR A 372 -13.48 -0.41 -4.31
N LYS A 373 -13.81 -1.59 -4.86
CA LYS A 373 -13.40 -1.97 -6.21
C LYS A 373 -13.96 -1.01 -7.26
N ILE A 374 -15.26 -0.69 -7.18
CA ILE A 374 -15.91 0.28 -8.08
C ILE A 374 -15.26 1.66 -7.96
N LYS A 375 -15.00 2.13 -6.73
CA LYS A 375 -14.30 3.41 -6.49
C LYS A 375 -12.92 3.43 -7.18
N ASN A 376 -12.16 2.35 -7.06
CA ASN A 376 -10.83 2.26 -7.64
C ASN A 376 -10.84 2.24 -9.17
N GLU A 377 -11.79 1.53 -9.79
CA GLU A 377 -11.93 1.48 -11.26
C GLU A 377 -12.43 2.81 -11.85
N LEU A 378 -13.38 3.47 -11.18
CA LEU A 378 -13.88 4.78 -11.62
C LEU A 378 -12.89 5.92 -11.32
N GLY A 379 -12.01 5.75 -10.34
CA GLY A 379 -11.13 6.79 -9.81
C GLY A 379 -11.87 7.95 -9.13
N LEU A 380 -13.13 7.73 -8.75
CA LEU A 380 -14.07 8.76 -8.29
C LEU A 380 -14.98 8.22 -7.17
N GLY A 381 -15.41 9.12 -6.29
CA GLY A 381 -16.41 8.83 -5.26
C GLY A 381 -15.87 8.52 -3.87
N HIS A 382 -16.77 8.59 -2.90
CA HIS A 382 -16.49 8.39 -1.48
C HIS A 382 -17.27 7.19 -0.94
N VAL A 383 -16.56 6.23 -0.34
CA VAL A 383 -17.18 5.07 0.34
C VAL A 383 -17.26 5.36 1.83
N ALA A 384 -18.45 5.26 2.41
CA ALA A 384 -18.66 5.43 3.85
C ALA A 384 -19.72 4.49 4.41
N VAL A 385 -19.67 4.26 5.72
CA VAL A 385 -20.71 3.56 6.46
C VAL A 385 -21.99 4.41 6.43
N GLN A 386 -23.09 3.86 5.95
CA GLN A 386 -24.39 4.56 5.93
C GLN A 386 -25.06 4.51 7.30
N ASP A 387 -25.13 3.31 7.87
CA ASP A 387 -25.87 3.04 9.09
C ASP A 387 -25.15 1.93 9.85
N LYS A 388 -24.75 2.22 11.09
CA LYS A 388 -24.05 1.25 11.95
C LYS A 388 -24.98 0.11 12.37
N ASN A 389 -26.29 0.36 12.47
CA ASN A 389 -27.25 -0.64 12.93
C ASN A 389 -27.59 -1.65 11.84
N ASN A 390 -27.73 -1.18 10.60
CA ASN A 390 -28.04 -2.03 9.45
C ASN A 390 -26.78 -2.60 8.76
N SER A 391 -25.58 -2.27 9.25
CA SER A 391 -24.30 -2.71 8.69
C SER A 391 -24.23 -2.52 7.17
N THR A 392 -24.45 -1.29 6.69
CA THR A 392 -24.40 -0.96 5.26
C THR A 392 -23.35 0.09 4.96
N HIS A 393 -22.72 -0.06 3.80
CA HIS A 393 -21.80 0.91 3.20
C HIS A 393 -22.44 1.52 1.96
N HIS A 394 -22.06 2.74 1.63
CA HIS A 394 -22.48 3.40 0.42
C HIS A 394 -21.29 4.01 -0.31
N LEU A 395 -21.31 3.94 -1.64
CA LEU A 395 -20.48 4.77 -2.52
C LEU A 395 -21.32 5.96 -2.95
N ARG A 396 -20.80 7.18 -2.80
CA ARG A 396 -21.45 8.42 -3.25
C ARG A 396 -20.55 9.19 -4.19
N ILE A 397 -21.13 9.68 -5.28
CA ILE A 397 -20.50 10.60 -6.23
C ILE A 397 -21.39 11.83 -6.31
N ARG A 398 -20.83 12.99 -5.96
CA ARG A 398 -21.54 14.29 -5.97
C ARG A 398 -20.80 15.35 -6.80
N ASP A 399 -19.51 15.17 -7.02
CA ASP A 399 -18.65 16.15 -7.69
C ASP A 399 -19.10 16.39 -9.13
N LYS A 400 -18.94 17.62 -9.63
CA LYS A 400 -19.27 17.99 -11.02
C LYS A 400 -18.61 17.05 -12.03
N VAL A 401 -17.30 16.84 -11.89
CA VAL A 401 -16.51 15.96 -12.77
C VAL A 401 -16.96 14.52 -12.65
N GLY A 402 -17.25 14.06 -11.44
CA GLY A 402 -17.71 12.69 -11.20
C GLY A 402 -19.07 12.42 -11.82
N ASN A 403 -20.04 13.30 -11.60
CA ASN A 403 -21.37 13.21 -12.19
C ASN A 403 -21.33 13.27 -13.72
N LYS A 404 -20.42 14.06 -14.32
CA LYS A 404 -20.21 14.07 -15.77
C LYS A 404 -19.78 12.68 -16.28
N LYS A 405 -18.76 12.06 -15.66
CA LYS A 405 -18.31 10.72 -16.07
C LYS A 405 -19.40 9.67 -15.92
N ILE A 406 -20.22 9.76 -14.87
CA ILE A 406 -21.39 8.90 -14.67
C ILE A 406 -22.37 9.08 -15.84
N ILE A 407 -22.70 10.32 -16.21
CA ILE A 407 -23.57 10.58 -17.37
C ILE A 407 -22.99 9.96 -18.64
N ASP A 408 -21.69 10.12 -18.89
CA ASP A 408 -21.02 9.58 -20.09
C ASP A 408 -21.06 8.02 -20.14
N ILE A 409 -21.08 7.35 -18.99
CA ILE A 409 -21.16 5.88 -18.89
C ILE A 409 -22.60 5.37 -19.11
N PHE A 410 -23.59 6.01 -18.49
CA PHE A 410 -24.96 5.49 -18.44
C PHE A 410 -25.87 6.01 -19.57
N ASN A 411 -25.58 7.18 -20.16
CA ASN A 411 -26.41 7.75 -21.20
C ASN A 411 -26.43 6.84 -22.44
N GLY A 412 -27.62 6.36 -22.84
CA GLY A 412 -27.80 5.42 -23.94
C GLY A 412 -27.52 3.95 -23.64
N ASN A 413 -27.19 3.56 -22.39
CA ASN A 413 -26.86 2.16 -22.05
C ASN A 413 -27.80 1.49 -21.03
N LEU A 414 -28.76 2.21 -20.46
CA LEU A 414 -29.71 1.66 -19.47
C LEU A 414 -30.84 0.86 -20.14
N HIS A 415 -31.35 -0.18 -19.47
CA HIS A 415 -32.44 -1.03 -19.97
C HIS A 415 -33.73 -1.00 -19.11
N THR A 416 -33.63 -0.88 -17.79
CA THR A 416 -34.79 -0.87 -16.86
C THR A 416 -35.56 0.46 -16.88
N GLU A 417 -36.90 0.39 -16.96
CA GLU A 417 -37.74 1.59 -17.10
C GLU A 417 -37.64 2.51 -15.87
N ALA A 418 -37.57 1.90 -14.69
CA ALA A 418 -37.46 2.63 -13.43
C ALA A 418 -36.17 3.46 -13.36
N LYS A 419 -35.04 2.89 -13.78
CA LYS A 419 -33.74 3.58 -13.75
C LYS A 419 -33.61 4.61 -14.86
N ILE A 420 -34.19 4.35 -16.04
CA ILE A 420 -34.29 5.36 -17.12
C ILE A 420 -35.03 6.60 -16.61
N LYS A 421 -36.16 6.45 -15.92
CA LYS A 421 -36.91 7.57 -15.32
C LYS A 421 -36.07 8.33 -14.27
N GLN A 422 -35.38 7.62 -13.38
CA GLN A 422 -34.48 8.23 -12.39
C GLN A 422 -33.30 8.98 -13.04
N PHE A 423 -32.69 8.39 -14.07
CA PHE A 423 -31.58 8.97 -14.80
C PHE A 423 -31.98 10.21 -15.58
N LYS A 424 -33.15 10.23 -16.25
CA LYS A 424 -33.71 11.42 -16.90
C LYS A 424 -33.87 12.59 -15.91
N TYR A 425 -34.38 12.31 -14.70
CA TYR A 425 -34.49 13.33 -13.66
C TYR A 425 -33.13 13.82 -13.16
N PHE A 426 -32.17 12.92 -12.99
CA PHE A 426 -30.78 13.23 -12.64
C PHE A 426 -30.06 14.08 -13.69
N LEU A 427 -30.22 13.76 -14.98
CA LEU A 427 -29.65 14.51 -16.10
C LEU A 427 -30.20 15.94 -16.16
N ASN A 428 -31.52 16.10 -15.99
CA ASN A 428 -32.16 17.41 -15.94
C ASN A 428 -31.66 18.24 -14.74
N CYS A 429 -31.51 17.60 -13.57
CA CYS A 429 -30.91 18.22 -12.40
C CYS A 429 -29.47 18.70 -12.69
N TYR A 430 -28.64 17.86 -13.32
CA TYR A 430 -27.24 18.18 -13.62
C TYR A 430 -27.14 19.33 -14.63
N ASN A 431 -27.93 19.28 -15.69
CA ASN A 431 -28.02 20.33 -16.71
C ASN A 431 -28.41 21.67 -16.09
N LYS A 432 -29.44 21.68 -15.22
CA LYS A 432 -29.90 22.89 -14.51
C LYS A 432 -28.87 23.41 -13.51
N ALA A 433 -28.18 22.53 -12.78
CA ALA A 433 -27.21 22.91 -11.76
C ALA A 433 -25.94 23.56 -12.33
N TYR A 434 -25.52 23.17 -13.54
CA TYR A 434 -24.25 23.62 -14.14
C TYR A 434 -24.40 24.42 -15.44
N GLY A 435 -25.62 24.66 -15.93
CA GLY A 435 -25.87 25.40 -17.17
C GLY A 435 -25.36 24.69 -18.43
N ILE A 436 -25.39 23.36 -18.44
CA ILE A 436 -24.94 22.51 -19.56
C ILE A 436 -26.18 21.87 -20.19
N ASN A 437 -26.21 21.69 -21.51
CA ASN A 437 -27.28 20.98 -22.21
C ASN A 437 -26.78 19.65 -22.77
N ILE A 438 -26.78 18.60 -21.94
CA ILE A 438 -26.55 17.22 -22.40
C ILE A 438 -27.91 16.59 -22.72
N GLU A 439 -28.10 16.13 -23.95
CA GLU A 439 -29.32 15.43 -24.36
C GLU A 439 -29.30 13.95 -23.95
N TYR A 440 -30.47 13.42 -23.63
CA TYR A 440 -30.65 12.01 -23.31
C TYR A 440 -30.70 11.17 -24.60
N ILE A 441 -29.90 10.11 -24.65
CA ILE A 441 -29.86 9.17 -25.77
C ILE A 441 -30.74 7.95 -25.42
N GLU A 442 -31.71 7.63 -26.28
CA GLU A 442 -32.51 6.41 -26.13
C GLU A 442 -31.72 5.15 -26.51
N ASN A 443 -31.80 4.13 -25.66
CA ASN A 443 -31.16 2.85 -25.89
C ASN A 443 -32.09 1.94 -26.72
N ASN A 444 -31.74 1.73 -27.98
CA ASN A 444 -32.51 0.86 -28.88
C ASN A 444 -31.95 -0.58 -28.95
N LYS A 445 -30.90 -0.90 -28.19
CA LYS A 445 -30.24 -2.21 -28.25
C LYS A 445 -30.90 -3.20 -27.27
N PRO A 446 -31.30 -4.40 -27.70
CA PRO A 446 -31.76 -5.43 -26.77
C PRO A 446 -30.61 -5.96 -25.91
N VAL A 447 -30.94 -6.57 -24.77
CA VAL A 447 -29.98 -7.27 -23.92
C VAL A 447 -29.36 -8.43 -24.70
N THR A 448 -28.05 -8.65 -24.57
CA THR A 448 -27.32 -9.75 -25.24
C THR A 448 -26.44 -10.50 -24.24
N LEU A 449 -25.96 -11.69 -24.60
CA LEU A 449 -25.02 -12.49 -23.79
C LEU A 449 -23.54 -12.18 -24.10
N ASN A 450 -23.26 -11.21 -24.96
CA ASN A 450 -21.91 -10.90 -25.44
C ASN A 450 -21.20 -9.83 -24.60
N ASN A 451 -21.80 -9.39 -23.49
CA ASN A 451 -21.22 -8.37 -22.61
C ASN A 451 -21.45 -8.71 -21.14
N GLY A 452 -20.77 -7.99 -20.24
CA GLY A 452 -20.85 -8.23 -18.79
C GLY A 452 -22.13 -7.76 -18.10
N TRP A 453 -23.14 -7.27 -18.83
CA TRP A 453 -24.34 -6.66 -18.22
C TRP A 453 -25.13 -7.65 -17.37
N LEU A 454 -25.40 -8.86 -17.89
CA LEU A 454 -26.17 -9.87 -17.16
C LEU A 454 -25.42 -10.34 -15.89
N SER A 455 -24.08 -10.34 -15.91
CA SER A 455 -23.26 -10.63 -14.72
C SER A 455 -23.49 -9.59 -13.62
N GLY A 456 -23.38 -8.30 -13.94
CA GLY A 456 -23.64 -7.23 -12.98
C GLY A 456 -25.08 -7.22 -12.47
N PHE A 457 -26.04 -7.44 -13.38
CA PHE A 457 -27.45 -7.52 -13.02
C PHE A 457 -27.75 -8.73 -12.11
N THR A 458 -27.08 -9.85 -12.34
CA THR A 458 -27.14 -11.03 -11.45
C THR A 458 -26.53 -10.74 -10.08
N ASP A 459 -25.41 -10.03 -10.03
CA ASP A 459 -24.78 -9.61 -8.78
C ASP A 459 -25.73 -8.77 -7.91
N ALA A 460 -26.58 -7.95 -8.52
CA ALA A 460 -27.61 -7.19 -7.82
C ALA A 460 -28.86 -8.04 -7.49
N GLU A 461 -29.60 -8.51 -8.49
CA GLU A 461 -30.95 -9.10 -8.30
C GLU A 461 -31.03 -10.63 -8.42
N GLY A 462 -29.96 -11.29 -8.89
CA GLY A 462 -29.99 -12.72 -9.16
C GLY A 462 -29.91 -13.62 -7.92
N CYS A 463 -30.48 -14.82 -8.05
CA CYS A 463 -30.51 -15.84 -7.00
C CYS A 463 -30.25 -17.23 -7.58
N PHE A 464 -29.27 -17.92 -7.00
CA PHE A 464 -28.97 -19.33 -7.28
C PHE A 464 -29.75 -20.20 -6.29
N ASN A 465 -30.71 -20.98 -6.79
CA ASN A 465 -31.62 -21.76 -5.96
C ASN A 465 -31.47 -23.26 -6.24
N ALA A 466 -31.38 -24.04 -5.17
CA ALA A 466 -31.43 -25.50 -5.23
C ALA A 466 -32.51 -26.01 -4.27
N TYR A 467 -33.53 -26.67 -4.82
CA TYR A 467 -34.61 -27.27 -4.07
C TYR A 467 -34.51 -28.79 -4.12
N ILE A 468 -34.71 -29.42 -2.97
CA ILE A 468 -34.76 -30.88 -2.82
C ILE A 468 -36.13 -31.16 -2.22
N SER A 469 -36.97 -31.92 -2.92
CA SER A 469 -38.31 -32.27 -2.43
C SER A 469 -38.24 -33.25 -1.27
N LYS A 470 -39.19 -33.14 -0.35
CA LYS A 470 -39.37 -34.11 0.74
C LYS A 470 -39.97 -35.41 0.19
N GLU A 471 -39.72 -36.52 0.87
CA GLU A 471 -40.34 -37.81 0.54
C GLU A 471 -41.86 -37.70 0.57
N ASN A 472 -42.51 -38.13 -0.52
CA ASN A 472 -43.95 -38.35 -0.54
C ASN A 472 -44.22 -39.76 -0.03
N LEU A 473 -45.15 -39.90 0.93
CA LEU A 473 -45.56 -41.17 1.51
C LEU A 473 -45.98 -42.24 0.47
N ASN A 474 -46.44 -41.82 -0.72
CA ASN A 474 -46.91 -42.71 -1.80
C ASN A 474 -45.90 -42.90 -2.95
N LYS A 475 -44.78 -42.17 -2.98
CA LYS A 475 -43.71 -42.31 -4.00
C LYS A 475 -42.35 -42.02 -3.33
N LYS A 476 -41.49 -43.05 -3.17
CA LYS A 476 -40.10 -42.96 -2.66
C LYS A 476 -39.13 -42.19 -3.59
N ASN A 477 -39.62 -41.27 -4.43
CA ASN A 477 -38.78 -40.53 -5.37
C ASN A 477 -38.55 -39.11 -4.86
N ARG A 478 -37.35 -38.84 -4.32
CA ARG A 478 -36.88 -37.49 -4.05
C ARG A 478 -36.43 -36.86 -5.37
N SER A 479 -36.86 -35.63 -5.63
CA SER A 479 -36.49 -34.86 -6.82
C SER A 479 -35.64 -33.65 -6.45
N VAL A 480 -34.56 -33.45 -7.20
CA VAL A 480 -33.67 -32.30 -7.06
C VAL A 480 -33.99 -31.32 -8.20
N GLN A 481 -34.30 -30.09 -7.84
CA GLN A 481 -34.57 -28.99 -8.77
C GLN A 481 -33.53 -27.89 -8.57
N ILE A 482 -32.66 -27.73 -9.55
CA ILE A 482 -31.69 -26.63 -9.60
C ILE A 482 -32.24 -25.56 -10.54
N ARG A 483 -32.30 -24.32 -10.05
CA ARG A 483 -32.87 -23.19 -10.77
C ARG A 483 -31.99 -21.95 -10.64
N TYR A 484 -31.96 -21.16 -11.70
CA TYR A 484 -31.47 -19.79 -11.68
C TYR A 484 -32.67 -18.85 -11.74
N ILE A 485 -32.71 -17.86 -10.87
CA ILE A 485 -33.84 -16.94 -10.72
C ILE A 485 -33.35 -15.50 -10.78
N LEU A 486 -33.95 -14.68 -11.65
CA LEU A 486 -33.84 -13.22 -11.61
C LEU A 486 -35.19 -12.64 -11.21
N SER A 487 -35.19 -11.59 -10.39
CA SER A 487 -36.40 -10.99 -9.85
C SER A 487 -36.33 -9.46 -9.91
N GLN A 488 -37.12 -8.85 -10.81
CA GLN A 488 -37.20 -7.40 -10.97
C GLN A 488 -38.64 -6.91 -10.73
N LYS A 489 -38.76 -5.74 -10.10
CA LYS A 489 -40.05 -5.07 -9.89
C LYS A 489 -40.49 -4.32 -11.15
N GLY A 490 -41.73 -4.53 -11.60
CA GLY A 490 -42.39 -3.72 -12.65
C GLY A 490 -42.01 -4.03 -14.11
N ASP A 491 -40.82 -4.53 -14.40
CA ASP A 491 -40.32 -4.65 -15.78
C ASP A 491 -40.57 -6.03 -16.42
N LYS A 492 -41.80 -6.23 -16.93
CA LYS A 492 -42.19 -7.48 -17.61
C LYS A 492 -41.42 -7.70 -18.92
N ILE A 493 -41.33 -6.67 -19.75
CA ILE A 493 -40.75 -6.74 -21.11
C ILE A 493 -39.28 -7.17 -21.05
N LEU A 494 -38.53 -6.60 -20.12
CA LEU A 494 -37.13 -6.95 -19.89
C LEU A 494 -36.98 -8.41 -19.45
N MET A 495 -37.83 -8.87 -18.53
CA MET A 495 -37.81 -10.26 -18.07
C MET A 495 -38.19 -11.26 -19.17
N ASP A 496 -39.16 -10.92 -20.03
CA ASP A 496 -39.55 -11.74 -21.18
C ASP A 496 -38.39 -11.82 -22.21
N ASN A 497 -37.69 -10.70 -22.46
CA ASN A 497 -36.51 -10.69 -23.33
C ASN A 497 -35.38 -11.57 -22.80
N ILE A 498 -35.07 -11.47 -21.50
CA ILE A 498 -34.04 -12.31 -20.87
C ILE A 498 -34.46 -13.79 -20.86
N ALA A 499 -35.74 -14.06 -20.60
CA ALA A 499 -36.29 -15.42 -20.64
C ALA A 499 -36.14 -16.04 -22.03
N ASN A 500 -36.38 -15.28 -23.11
CA ASN A 500 -36.20 -15.77 -24.47
C ASN A 500 -34.73 -16.09 -24.78
N LEU A 501 -33.78 -15.29 -24.27
CA LEU A 501 -32.33 -15.52 -24.45
C LEU A 501 -31.83 -16.76 -23.69
N LEU A 502 -32.27 -16.94 -22.45
CA LEU A 502 -31.84 -18.04 -21.58
C LEU A 502 -32.73 -19.29 -21.67
N GLY A 503 -33.82 -19.22 -22.43
CA GLY A 503 -34.86 -20.25 -22.52
C GLY A 503 -35.69 -20.43 -21.24
N GLY A 504 -35.77 -19.41 -20.38
CA GLY A 504 -36.51 -19.42 -19.11
C GLY A 504 -38.02 -19.22 -19.25
N SER A 505 -38.70 -19.18 -18.10
CA SER A 505 -40.13 -18.84 -17.98
C SER A 505 -40.32 -17.68 -17.01
N VAL A 506 -41.23 -16.75 -17.32
CA VAL A 506 -41.54 -15.59 -16.46
C VAL A 506 -42.82 -15.83 -15.68
N SER A 507 -42.80 -15.53 -14.38
CA SER A 507 -43.95 -15.64 -13.48
C SER A 507 -44.15 -14.33 -12.71
N HIS A 508 -45.40 -13.89 -12.55
CA HIS A 508 -45.72 -12.70 -11.75
C HIS A 508 -45.91 -13.07 -10.28
N LEU A 509 -45.25 -12.34 -9.39
CA LEU A 509 -45.40 -12.48 -7.95
C LEU A 509 -46.15 -11.27 -7.38
N LYS A 510 -47.38 -11.53 -6.94
CA LYS A 510 -48.25 -10.52 -6.31
C LYS A 510 -47.64 -9.89 -5.05
N ALA A 511 -46.83 -10.64 -4.29
CA ALA A 511 -46.31 -10.22 -2.98
C ALA A 511 -45.50 -8.92 -2.99
N TYR A 512 -44.75 -8.64 -4.06
CA TYR A 512 -43.96 -7.40 -4.19
C TYR A 512 -44.18 -6.70 -5.55
N ASN A 513 -45.19 -7.14 -6.30
CA ASN A 513 -45.53 -6.71 -7.64
C ASN A 513 -44.34 -6.72 -8.61
N GLY A 514 -43.69 -7.88 -8.71
CA GLY A 514 -42.53 -8.09 -9.58
C GLY A 514 -42.63 -9.38 -10.39
N TYR A 515 -41.70 -9.53 -11.32
CA TYR A 515 -41.61 -10.65 -12.25
C TYR A 515 -40.37 -11.47 -11.94
N ASN A 516 -40.56 -12.78 -11.77
CA ASN A 516 -39.49 -13.74 -11.62
C ASN A 516 -39.26 -14.48 -12.92
N MET A 517 -38.08 -14.33 -13.50
CA MET A 517 -37.59 -15.18 -14.57
C MET A 517 -36.89 -16.38 -13.95
N THR A 518 -37.34 -17.59 -14.29
CA THR A 518 -36.78 -18.85 -13.78
C THR A 518 -36.27 -19.72 -14.92
N VAL A 519 -35.02 -20.19 -14.80
CA VAL A 519 -34.43 -21.19 -15.70
C VAL A 519 -34.27 -22.50 -14.95
N ASN A 520 -34.81 -23.57 -15.53
CA ASN A 520 -34.76 -24.93 -14.97
C ASN A 520 -33.54 -25.70 -15.46
N LEU A 521 -33.23 -26.81 -14.79
CA LEU A 521 -32.03 -27.64 -14.98
C LEU A 521 -31.68 -27.95 -16.45
N THR A 522 -32.66 -28.23 -17.29
CA THR A 522 -32.43 -28.61 -18.71
C THR A 522 -31.79 -27.51 -19.55
N LYS A 523 -31.92 -26.24 -19.14
CA LYS A 523 -31.49 -25.07 -19.92
C LYS A 523 -30.43 -24.22 -19.20
N LEU A 524 -29.75 -24.77 -18.19
CA LEU A 524 -28.74 -24.03 -17.43
C LEU A 524 -27.36 -23.95 -18.12
N LYS A 525 -27.11 -24.77 -19.13
CA LYS A 525 -25.79 -24.83 -19.81
C LYS A 525 -25.31 -23.46 -20.35
N PRO A 526 -26.13 -22.67 -21.08
CA PRO A 526 -25.70 -21.35 -21.58
C PRO A 526 -25.35 -20.35 -20.47
N ILE A 527 -26.01 -20.46 -19.31
CA ILE A 527 -25.76 -19.60 -18.15
C ILE A 527 -24.39 -19.89 -17.54
N ILE A 528 -24.00 -21.17 -17.48
CA ILE A 528 -22.70 -21.58 -16.95
C ILE A 528 -21.58 -21.12 -17.87
N GLU A 529 -21.76 -21.27 -19.18
CA GLU A 529 -20.81 -20.77 -20.18
C GLU A 529 -20.63 -19.24 -20.06
N TYR A 530 -21.73 -18.50 -19.90
CA TYR A 530 -21.70 -17.05 -19.70
C TYR A 530 -20.93 -16.63 -18.44
N PHE A 531 -21.19 -17.23 -17.27
CA PHE A 531 -20.52 -16.84 -16.03
C PHE A 531 -19.05 -17.29 -15.96
N ASN A 532 -18.64 -18.28 -16.76
CA ASN A 532 -17.23 -18.63 -16.91
C ASN A 532 -16.47 -17.54 -17.69
N GLU A 533 -17.11 -16.86 -18.64
CA GLU A 533 -16.52 -15.74 -19.38
C GLU A 533 -16.63 -14.40 -18.61
N TYR A 534 -17.79 -14.13 -18.01
CA TYR A 534 -18.11 -12.93 -17.25
C TYR A 534 -18.33 -13.27 -15.77
N THR A 535 -17.27 -13.17 -14.99
CA THR A 535 -17.28 -13.53 -13.58
C THR A 535 -18.12 -12.57 -12.74
N LEU A 536 -18.75 -13.10 -11.68
CA LEU A 536 -19.42 -12.31 -10.64
C LEU A 536 -18.38 -11.67 -9.73
N LEU A 537 -18.69 -10.51 -9.14
CA LEU A 537 -17.76 -9.76 -8.28
C LEU A 537 -18.22 -9.68 -6.81
N THR A 538 -19.47 -10.00 -6.50
CA THR A 538 -20.00 -9.99 -5.12
C THR A 538 -19.82 -11.35 -4.42
N LYS A 539 -20.29 -11.49 -3.17
CA LYS A 539 -20.45 -12.81 -2.50
C LYS A 539 -21.23 -13.85 -3.31
N LYS A 540 -22.01 -13.44 -4.33
CA LYS A 540 -22.76 -14.38 -5.18
C LYS A 540 -21.84 -15.32 -5.95
N THR A 541 -20.55 -14.99 -6.11
CA THR A 541 -19.51 -15.93 -6.56
C THR A 541 -19.46 -17.23 -5.74
N ILE A 542 -19.54 -17.12 -4.42
CA ILE A 542 -19.53 -18.27 -3.51
C ILE A 542 -20.79 -19.11 -3.73
N SER A 543 -21.94 -18.44 -3.82
CA SER A 543 -23.24 -19.10 -4.04
C SER A 543 -23.28 -19.81 -5.40
N TYR A 544 -22.73 -19.18 -6.45
CA TYR A 544 -22.58 -19.75 -7.77
C TYR A 544 -21.69 -20.99 -7.77
N ASN A 545 -20.53 -20.95 -7.11
CA ASN A 545 -19.61 -22.09 -7.04
C ASN A 545 -20.24 -23.31 -6.34
N ILE A 546 -20.98 -23.09 -5.25
CA ILE A 546 -21.72 -24.17 -4.57
C ILE A 546 -22.83 -24.71 -5.48
N TRP A 547 -23.58 -23.82 -6.13
CA TRP A 547 -24.65 -24.16 -7.05
C TRP A 547 -24.15 -24.94 -8.28
N LEU A 548 -22.98 -24.58 -8.82
CA LEU A 548 -22.31 -25.24 -9.94
C LEU A 548 -21.82 -26.65 -9.55
N LYS A 549 -21.31 -26.84 -8.32
CA LYS A 549 -21.02 -28.18 -7.79
C LYS A 549 -22.28 -29.05 -7.72
N MET A 550 -23.39 -28.50 -7.22
CA MET A 550 -24.67 -29.21 -7.19
C MET A 550 -25.15 -29.57 -8.60
N TYR A 551 -24.99 -28.67 -9.56
CA TYR A 551 -25.34 -28.91 -10.96
C TYR A 551 -24.59 -30.11 -11.55
N TYR A 552 -23.26 -30.18 -11.40
CA TYR A 552 -22.49 -31.32 -11.91
C TYR A 552 -22.88 -32.65 -11.23
N ILE A 553 -23.06 -32.66 -9.91
CA ILE A 553 -23.51 -33.86 -9.17
C ILE A 553 -24.88 -34.34 -9.69
N THR A 554 -25.77 -33.41 -10.04
CA THR A 554 -27.10 -33.77 -10.58
C THR A 554 -27.05 -34.28 -12.01
N ILE A 555 -26.22 -33.71 -12.89
CA ILE A 555 -26.10 -34.15 -14.28
C ILE A 555 -25.37 -35.47 -14.41
N ASN A 556 -24.28 -35.64 -13.66
CA ASN A 556 -23.48 -36.87 -13.68
C ASN A 556 -24.19 -38.04 -12.99
N LYS A 557 -25.37 -37.82 -12.38
CA LYS A 557 -26.12 -38.80 -11.59
C LYS A 557 -25.32 -39.43 -10.44
N GLU A 558 -24.27 -38.77 -9.96
CA GLU A 558 -23.42 -39.24 -8.85
C GLU A 558 -24.16 -39.39 -7.51
N HIS A 559 -25.35 -38.81 -7.41
CA HIS A 559 -26.26 -38.94 -6.27
C HIS A 559 -27.08 -40.26 -6.29
N ILE A 560 -26.99 -41.05 -7.37
CA ILE A 560 -27.67 -42.33 -7.52
C ILE A 560 -26.64 -43.44 -7.30
N THR A 561 -26.66 -44.10 -6.15
CA THR A 561 -25.79 -45.26 -5.87
C THR A 561 -26.24 -46.48 -6.67
N SER A 562 -25.32 -47.10 -7.42
CA SER A 562 -25.57 -48.25 -8.30
C SER A 562 -25.70 -49.60 -7.58
N SER A 563 -25.58 -49.65 -6.25
CA SER A 563 -25.39 -50.90 -5.49
C SER A 563 -26.62 -51.43 -4.76
N THR A 564 -27.77 -50.76 -4.79
CA THR A 564 -29.00 -51.22 -4.12
C THR A 564 -30.18 -51.22 -5.09
N THR A 565 -30.79 -52.40 -5.25
CA THR A 565 -31.96 -52.69 -6.11
C THR A 565 -33.22 -51.86 -5.81
N ASP A 566 -33.16 -50.91 -4.89
CA ASP A 566 -34.26 -50.02 -4.47
C ASP A 566 -34.08 -48.55 -4.89
N GLY A 567 -33.06 -48.20 -5.68
CA GLY A 567 -32.93 -46.83 -6.22
C GLY A 567 -32.89 -45.74 -5.14
N THR A 568 -32.28 -46.03 -3.98
CA THR A 568 -32.14 -45.06 -2.90
C THR A 568 -31.11 -43.99 -3.29
N ILE A 569 -31.55 -42.74 -3.34
CA ILE A 569 -30.71 -41.59 -3.67
C ILE A 569 -29.91 -41.19 -2.42
N ASP A 570 -28.58 -41.30 -2.46
CA ASP A 570 -27.70 -40.83 -1.39
C ASP A 570 -27.53 -39.30 -1.47
N LEU A 571 -28.48 -38.62 -0.83
CA LEU A 571 -28.62 -37.16 -0.87
C LEU A 571 -27.81 -36.42 0.20
N ASN A 572 -27.04 -37.12 1.04
CA ASN A 572 -26.32 -36.50 2.16
C ASN A 572 -25.38 -35.38 1.70
N LYS A 573 -24.64 -35.62 0.60
CA LYS A 573 -23.76 -34.61 -0.02
C LYS A 573 -24.54 -33.41 -0.55
N LEU A 574 -25.68 -33.62 -1.20
CA LEU A 574 -26.52 -32.55 -1.76
C LEU A 574 -27.27 -31.76 -0.68
N LEU A 575 -27.65 -32.42 0.43
CA LEU A 575 -28.24 -31.77 1.61
C LEU A 575 -27.24 -30.85 2.30
N ALA A 576 -26.00 -31.31 2.51
CA ALA A 576 -24.93 -30.48 3.05
C ALA A 576 -24.64 -29.25 2.16
N LEU A 577 -24.49 -29.45 0.85
CA LEU A 577 -24.30 -28.35 -0.10
C LEU A 577 -25.50 -27.39 -0.15
N LYS A 578 -26.73 -27.90 0.00
CA LYS A 578 -27.92 -27.06 0.09
C LYS A 578 -27.90 -26.19 1.36
N GLU A 579 -27.49 -26.75 2.50
CA GLU A 579 -27.33 -25.97 3.73
C GLU A 579 -26.27 -24.87 3.56
N GLU A 580 -25.12 -25.19 2.96
CA GLU A 580 -24.09 -24.21 2.63
C GLU A 580 -24.60 -23.12 1.69
N LEU A 581 -25.34 -23.49 0.63
CA LEU A 581 -25.96 -22.55 -0.30
C LEU A 581 -27.00 -21.65 0.41
N THR A 582 -27.81 -22.21 1.32
CA THR A 582 -28.75 -21.38 2.09
C THR A 582 -28.04 -20.45 3.06
N LYS A 583 -26.91 -20.85 3.65
CA LYS A 583 -26.06 -19.97 4.46
C LYS A 583 -25.48 -18.86 3.57
N ALA A 584 -24.88 -19.19 2.43
CA ALA A 584 -24.32 -18.23 1.48
C ALA A 584 -25.35 -17.19 1.00
N ASN A 585 -26.58 -17.64 0.70
CA ASN A 585 -27.69 -16.74 0.33
C ASN A 585 -28.24 -15.90 1.50
N LYS A 586 -28.09 -16.36 2.76
CA LYS A 586 -28.60 -15.67 3.96
C LYS A 586 -27.61 -14.68 4.58
N ILE A 587 -26.36 -14.66 4.14
CA ILE A 587 -25.41 -13.60 4.48
C ILE A 587 -25.95 -12.31 3.86
N LYS A 588 -26.91 -11.65 4.52
CA LYS A 588 -27.47 -10.36 4.11
C LYS A 588 -26.62 -9.24 4.69
#